data_AF-A0A9D4ARS9-F1
#
_entry.id   AF-A0A9D4ARS9-F1
#
_cell.length_a   1.000
_cell.length_b   1.000
_cell.length_c   1.000
_cell.angle_alpha   90.00
_cell.angle_beta   90.00
_cell.angle_gamma   90.00
#
_symmetry.space_group_name_H-M   'P 1'
#
loop_
_entity.id
_entity.type
_entity.pdbx_description
1 polymer ?
#
loop_
_entity_poly.entity_id
_entity_poly.type
_entity_poly.pdbx_seq_one_letter_code
_entity_poly.pdbx_strand_id
1 'polypeptide(L)'
;MPQLAMRGAYLCCKTHSRAWQLRHNTIQDCLARAIPPPMGKVAINSAISGTDSQLRPDIIITNEDRKKIIMVDVTVPFENRTPAFHDT
;
A
#
# COMPACT_ATOMS: atom_id res chain seq x y z
N MET A 1 -4.20 -15.08 22.72
CA MET A 1 -4.51 -15.05 21.28
C MET A 1 -3.65 -13.97 20.63
N PRO A 2 -2.48 -14.25 20.05
CA PRO A 2 -1.71 -13.20 19.40
C PRO A 2 -2.15 -13.03 17.94
N GLN A 3 -2.40 -11.76 17.62
CA GLN A 3 -2.91 -11.23 16.36
C GLN A 3 -1.92 -11.44 15.21
N LEU A 4 -2.38 -12.08 14.13
CA LEU A 4 -1.59 -12.36 12.94
C LEU A 4 -1.39 -11.06 12.13
N ALA A 5 -0.21 -10.45 12.27
CA ALA A 5 0.21 -9.31 11.45
C ALA A 5 0.63 -9.81 10.06
N MET A 6 -0.29 -9.82 9.10
CA MET A 6 0.06 -9.96 7.68
C MET A 6 0.62 -8.62 7.18
N ARG A 7 1.94 -8.48 7.27
CA ARG A 7 2.72 -7.45 6.60
C ARG A 7 2.79 -7.82 5.11
N GLY A 8 2.54 -6.87 4.22
CA GLY A 8 2.89 -6.99 2.80
C GLY A 8 4.33 -7.48 2.68
N ALA A 9 4.51 -8.57 1.93
CA ALA A 9 5.80 -9.28 1.86
C ALA A 9 6.79 -8.47 1.01
N TYR A 10 7.47 -7.50 1.63
CA TYR A 10 8.66 -6.89 1.07
C TYR A 10 9.84 -7.87 1.15
N LEU A 11 9.92 -8.75 0.16
CA LEU A 11 10.94 -9.78 0.03
C LEU A 11 12.24 -9.21 -0.54
N CYS A 12 12.98 -8.44 0.26
CA CYS A 12 14.45 -8.36 0.13
C CYS A 12 15.08 -7.76 1.41
N CYS A 13 15.81 -8.61 2.15
CA CYS A 13 16.74 -8.29 3.24
C CYS A 13 16.20 -7.48 4.45
N LYS A 14 16.13 -8.17 5.61
CA LYS A 14 15.66 -7.65 6.92
C LYS A 14 16.25 -6.28 7.30
N THR A 15 17.50 -6.00 6.94
CA THR A 15 18.27 -4.80 7.30
C THR A 15 17.66 -3.49 6.79
N HIS A 16 17.00 -3.49 5.64
CA HIS A 16 16.46 -2.28 5.02
C HIS A 16 14.92 -2.24 4.96
N SER A 17 14.26 -3.33 5.35
CA SER A 17 12.80 -3.48 5.37
C SER A 17 12.05 -2.31 6.00
N ARG A 18 12.60 -1.71 7.07
CA ARG A 18 11.98 -0.56 7.75
C ARG A 18 12.02 0.71 6.90
N ALA A 19 13.15 1.01 6.27
CA ALA A 19 13.28 2.19 5.41
C ALA A 19 12.33 2.09 4.19
N TRP A 20 12.16 0.88 3.66
CA TRP A 20 11.17 0.61 2.61
C TRP A 20 9.74 0.85 3.06
N GLN A 21 9.36 0.25 4.18
CA GLN A 21 8.01 0.44 4.71
C GLN A 21 7.73 1.92 4.97
N LEU A 22 8.71 2.67 5.49
CA LEU A 22 8.56 4.11 5.70
C LEU A 22 8.39 4.88 4.40
N ARG A 23 9.15 4.55 3.34
CA ARG A 23 8.99 5.17 2.02
C ARG A 23 7.61 4.86 1.43
N HIS A 24 7.21 3.59 1.47
CA HIS A 24 5.91 3.14 1.01
C HIS A 24 4.78 3.87 1.74
N ASN A 25 4.78 3.84 3.08
CA ASN A 25 3.79 4.53 3.90
C ASN A 25 3.77 6.04 3.61
N THR A 26 4.93 6.68 3.44
CA THR A 26 4.99 8.11 3.14
C THR A 26 4.32 8.44 1.79
N ILE A 27 4.56 7.63 0.77
CA ILE A 27 3.94 7.80 -0.56
C ILE A 27 2.43 7.54 -0.47
N GLN A 28 2.03 6.46 0.19
CA GLN A 28 0.63 6.13 0.44
C GLN A 28 -0.10 7.27 1.15
N ASP A 29 0.47 7.82 2.24
CA ASP A 29 -0.13 8.91 3.01
C ASP A 29 -0.16 10.23 2.21
N CYS A 30 0.79 10.45 1.32
CA CYS A 30 0.78 11.57 0.39
C CYS A 30 -0.39 11.45 -0.60
N LEU A 31 -0.54 10.30 -1.24
CA LEU A 31 -1.65 10.02 -2.15
C LEU A 31 -3.00 10.13 -1.44
N ALA A 32 -3.13 9.54 -0.25
CA ALA A 32 -4.36 9.57 0.54
C ALA A 32 -4.82 11.01 0.84
N ARG A 33 -3.87 11.89 1.21
CA ARG A 33 -4.16 13.32 1.47
C ARG A 33 -4.45 14.12 0.21
N ALA A 34 -3.90 13.72 -0.93
CA ALA A 34 -4.11 14.39 -2.21
C ALA A 34 -5.47 14.06 -2.86
N ILE A 35 -6.13 12.97 -2.42
CA ILE A 35 -7.45 12.60 -2.91
C ILE A 35 -8.47 13.66 -2.48
N PRO A 36 -9.18 14.31 -3.41
CA PRO A 36 -10.12 15.36 -3.06
C PRO A 36 -11.40 14.75 -2.44
N PRO A 37 -12.02 15.39 -1.42
CA PRO A 37 -13.20 14.84 -0.74
C PRO A 37 -14.36 14.41 -1.66
N PRO A 38 -14.67 15.10 -2.78
CA PRO A 38 -15.72 14.67 -3.71
C PRO A 38 -15.44 13.35 -4.43
N MET A 39 -14.19 12.85 -4.41
CA MET A 39 -13.84 11.59 -5.06
C MET A 39 -14.44 10.40 -4.32
N GLY A 40 -14.56 10.47 -3.00
CA GLY A 40 -15.16 9.43 -2.18
C GLY A 40 -14.48 9.26 -0.84
N LYS A 41 -14.98 8.30 -0.05
CA LYS A 41 -14.41 7.93 1.24
C LYS A 41 -13.11 7.16 1.02
N VAL A 42 -12.03 7.66 1.61
CA VAL A 42 -10.71 7.01 1.57
C VAL A 42 -10.55 6.07 2.76
N ALA A 43 -10.09 4.85 2.51
CA ALA A 43 -9.68 3.88 3.51
C ALA A 43 -8.28 3.34 3.17
N ILE A 44 -7.44 3.14 4.20
CA ILE A 44 -6.05 2.73 4.06
C ILE A 44 -5.88 1.33 4.66
N ASN A 45 -5.15 0.42 4.00
CA ASN A 45 -4.84 -0.94 4.49
C ASN A 45 -6.08 -1.70 5.02
N SER A 46 -7.22 -1.48 4.38
CA SER A 46 -8.54 -1.93 4.85
C SER A 46 -9.12 -2.97 3.90
N ALA A 47 -9.94 -3.86 4.43
CA ALA A 47 -10.68 -4.81 3.59
C ALA A 47 -11.77 -4.07 2.80
N ILE A 48 -12.08 -4.57 1.61
CA ILE A 48 -13.14 -4.00 0.77
C ILE A 48 -14.49 -4.40 1.38
N SER A 49 -15.25 -3.41 1.84
CA SER A 49 -16.58 -3.63 2.42
C SER A 49 -17.51 -4.30 1.40
N GLY A 50 -18.27 -5.29 1.86
CA GLY A 50 -19.21 -6.04 1.01
C GLY A 50 -18.57 -7.20 0.23
N THR A 51 -17.32 -7.54 0.52
CA THR A 51 -16.65 -8.74 -0.02
C THR A 51 -16.16 -9.62 1.12
N ASP A 52 -16.16 -10.95 0.92
CA ASP A 52 -15.54 -11.90 1.85
C ASP A 52 -14.00 -11.97 1.69
N SER A 53 -13.44 -11.06 0.90
CA SER A 53 -12.02 -11.00 0.63
C SER A 53 -11.26 -10.46 1.84
N GLN A 54 -10.19 -11.16 2.21
CA GLN A 54 -9.24 -10.68 3.22
C GLN A 54 -8.18 -9.74 2.64
N LEU A 55 -8.23 -9.44 1.33
CA LEU A 55 -7.29 -8.53 0.69
C LEU A 55 -7.41 -7.12 1.25
N ARG A 56 -6.26 -6.49 1.45
CA ARG A 56 -6.13 -5.14 1.99
C ARG A 56 -5.26 -4.32 1.05
N PRO A 57 -5.85 -3.73 0.00
CA PRO A 57 -5.16 -2.75 -0.83
C PRO A 57 -4.63 -1.61 0.04
N ASP A 58 -3.55 -0.98 -0.42
CA ASP A 58 -2.95 0.16 0.29
C ASP A 58 -3.96 1.31 0.46
N ILE A 59 -4.71 1.63 -0.60
CA ILE A 59 -5.75 2.66 -0.60
C ILE A 59 -7.00 2.17 -1.32
N ILE A 60 -8.16 2.35 -0.69
CA ILE A 60 -9.49 2.16 -1.27
C ILE A 60 -10.21 3.51 -1.27
N ILE A 61 -10.82 3.86 -2.39
CA ILE A 61 -11.71 5.02 -2.50
C ILE A 61 -13.10 4.52 -2.89
N THR A 62 -14.08 4.74 -2.03
CA THR A 62 -15.47 4.34 -2.26
C THR A 62 -16.32 5.56 -2.54
N ASN A 63 -16.97 5.57 -3.70
CA ASN A 63 -17.99 6.55 -4.06
C ASN A 63 -19.33 5.83 -4.24
N GLU A 64 -20.17 5.88 -3.21
CA GLU A 64 -21.46 5.18 -3.19
C GLU A 64 -22.45 5.78 -4.19
N ASP A 65 -22.51 7.12 -4.28
CA ASP A 65 -23.38 7.84 -5.21
C ASP A 65 -23.13 7.42 -6.66
N ARG A 66 -21.86 7.22 -7.03
CA ARG A 66 -21.43 6.81 -8.37
C ARG A 66 -21.28 5.30 -8.53
N LYS A 67 -21.55 4.52 -7.48
CA LYS A 67 -21.32 3.06 -7.41
C LYS A 67 -19.93 2.66 -7.91
N LYS A 68 -18.90 3.40 -7.51
CA LYS A 68 -17.52 3.22 -7.97
C LYS A 68 -16.58 2.94 -6.80
N ILE A 69 -15.73 1.93 -6.96
CA ILE A 69 -14.61 1.63 -6.06
C ILE A 69 -13.31 1.79 -6.86
N ILE A 70 -12.34 2.50 -6.30
CA ILE A 70 -10.99 2.63 -6.84
C ILE A 70 -10.03 1.99 -5.85
N MET A 71 -9.20 1.07 -6.33
CA MET A 71 -8.14 0.43 -5.55
C MET A 71 -6.80 0.94 -6.06
N VAL A 72 -5.93 1.37 -5.15
CA VAL A 72 -4.59 1.84 -5.48
C VAL A 72 -3.61 1.07 -4.61
N ASP A 73 -2.62 0.46 -5.26
CA ASP A 73 -1.52 -0.25 -4.63
C ASP A 73 -0.23 0.50 -4.97
N VAL A 74 0.59 0.76 -3.95
CA VAL A 74 1.81 1.55 -4.07
C VAL A 74 3.00 0.62 -4.12
N THR A 75 3.72 0.64 -5.22
CA THR A 75 4.97 -0.10 -5.36
C THR A 75 6.17 0.85 -5.23
N VAL A 76 7.07 0.55 -4.30
CA VAL A 76 8.35 1.27 -4.17
C VAL A 76 9.46 0.40 -4.75
N PRO A 77 9.96 0.69 -5.97
CA PRO A 77 11.05 -0.10 -6.55
C PRO A 77 12.32 0.05 -5.72
N PHE A 78 13.15 -0.99 -5.72
CA PHE A 78 14.50 -0.92 -5.22
C PHE A 78 15.45 -0.58 -6.36
N GLU A 79 16.19 0.51 -6.20
CA GLU A 79 17.46 0.65 -6.90
C GLU A 79 18.53 -0.12 -6.12
N ASN A 80 18.79 -1.35 -6.53
CA ASN A 80 20.12 -1.93 -6.32
C ASN A 80 21.07 -0.94 -6.98
N ARG A 81 21.82 -0.18 -6.17
CA ARG A 81 22.78 0.81 -6.66
C ARG A 81 23.94 0.09 -7.38
N THR A 82 25.17 0.57 -7.24
CA THR A 82 26.38 -0.07 -7.79
C THR A 82 26.45 -1.61 -7.65
N PRO A 83 25.95 -2.28 -6.59
CA PRO A 83 25.94 -3.74 -6.51
C PRO A 83 25.21 -4.45 -7.67
N ALA A 84 24.10 -3.90 -8.22
CA ALA A 84 23.43 -4.52 -9.38
C ALA A 84 24.24 -4.47 -10.68
N PHE A 85 25.24 -3.60 -10.75
CA PHE A 85 26.12 -3.48 -11.93
C PHE A 85 27.39 -4.32 -11.80
N HIS A 86 27.67 -4.88 -10.62
CA HIS A 86 28.92 -5.58 -10.33
C HIS A 86 28.73 -7.05 -9.93
N ASP A 87 27.51 -7.48 -9.61
CA ASP A 87 27.20 -8.91 -9.40
C ASP A 87 27.04 -9.60 -10.77
N THR A 88 28.10 -10.31 -11.19
CA THR A 88 28.12 -11.30 -12.29
C THR A 88 28.51 -12.65 -11.74
#